data_AF-A0A6L7GEM1-F1
#
_entry.id   AF-A0A6L7GEM1-F1
#
_cell.length_a   1.000
_cell.length_b   1.000
_cell.length_c   1.000
_cell.angle_alpha   90.00
_cell.angle_beta   90.00
_cell.angle_gamma   90.00
#
_symmetry.space_group_name_H-M   'P 1'
#
loop_
_entity.id
_entity.type
_entity.pdbx_description
1 polymer ?
#
loop_
_entity_poly.entity_id
_entity_poly.type
_entity_poly.pdbx_seq_one_letter_code
_entity_poly.pdbx_strand_id
1 'polypeptide(L)' 'MVSVACSGSFAMLLYPSLLAWMAGAPEISALLTAAPEESIVSAVLAGTYDVGIVGDAPRHPRLAASTWARNLST' A
#
# COMPACT_ATOMS: atom_id res chain seq x y z
N MET A 1 12.14 1.78 7.94
CA MET A 1 10.69 1.77 8.15
C MET A 1 10.04 1.95 6.79
N VAL A 2 9.10 1.09 6.42
CA VAL A 2 8.35 1.17 5.16
C VAL A 2 6.92 1.59 5.47
N SER A 3 6.40 2.57 4.77
CA SER A 3 5.07 3.12 4.94
C SER A 3 4.19 2.74 3.74
N VAL A 4 3.06 2.12 4.04
CA VAL A 4 2.13 1.58 3.05
C VAL A 4 0.76 2.19 3.29
N ALA A 5 0.15 2.73 2.24
CA ALA A 5 -1.22 3.21 2.28
C ALA A 5 -2.14 2.41 1.35
N CYS A 6 -3.35 2.09 1.82
CA CYS A 6 -4.35 1.35 1.05
C CYS A 6 -5.77 1.67 1.53
N SER A 7 -6.78 1.06 0.91
CA SER A 7 -8.17 1.15 1.39
C SER A 7 -8.32 0.45 2.76
N GLY A 8 -9.30 0.89 3.57
CA GLY A 8 -9.50 0.32 4.91
C GLY A 8 -9.80 -1.18 4.91
N SER A 9 -10.61 -1.66 3.96
CA SER A 9 -10.90 -3.09 3.82
C SER A 9 -9.67 -3.91 3.44
N PHE A 10 -8.84 -3.37 2.56
CA PHE A 10 -7.60 -4.03 2.16
C PHE A 10 -6.56 -4.04 3.30
N ALA A 11 -6.51 -2.97 4.10
CA ALA A 11 -5.62 -2.89 5.26
C ALA A 11 -5.85 -4.05 6.25
N MET A 12 -7.11 -4.42 6.49
CA MET A 12 -7.45 -5.56 7.36
C MET A 12 -6.93 -6.90 6.83
N LEU A 13 -6.88 -7.07 5.50
CA LEU A 13 -6.36 -8.28 4.86
C LEU A 13 -4.83 -8.31 4.84
N LEU A 14 -4.19 -7.17 4.63
CA LEU A 14 -2.73 -7.07 4.54
C LEU A 14 -2.04 -7.11 5.92
N TYR A 15 -2.69 -6.61 6.96
CA TYR A 15 -2.09 -6.45 8.29
C TYR A 15 -1.47 -7.74 8.87
N PRO A 16 -2.13 -8.92 8.84
CA PRO A 16 -1.54 -10.16 9.36
C PRO A 16 -0.26 -10.57 8.61
N SER A 17 -0.21 -10.39 7.29
CA SER A 17 0.98 -10.69 6.48
C SER A 17 2.14 -9.75 6.81
N LEU A 18 1.87 -8.46 7.01
CA LEU A 18 2.88 -7.50 7.46
C LEU A 18 3.41 -7.84 8.85
N LEU A 19 2.52 -8.26 9.77
CA LEU A 19 2.94 -8.65 11.12
C LEU A 19 3.84 -9.90 11.08
N ALA A 20 3.49 -10.91 10.28
CA ALA A 20 4.31 -12.10 10.08
C ALA A 20 5.69 -11.76 9.47
N TRP A 21 5.72 -10.81 8.52
CA TRP A 21 6.97 -10.35 7.91
C TRP A 21 7.87 -9.64 8.93
N MET A 22 7.32 -8.71 9.73
CA MET A 22 8.07 -8.03 10.79
C MET A 22 8.52 -8.99 11.90
N ALA A 23 7.74 -10.02 12.21
CA ALA A 23 8.14 -11.05 13.17
C ALA A 23 9.32 -11.90 12.67
N GLY A 24 9.40 -12.16 11.36
CA GLY A 24 10.50 -12.90 10.74
C GLY A 24 11.76 -12.06 10.46
N ALA A 25 11.65 -10.73 10.50
CA ALA A 25 12.74 -9.79 10.26
C ALA A 25 12.61 -8.59 11.22
N PRO A 26 13.06 -8.71 12.48
CA PRO A 26 12.83 -7.71 13.54
C PRO A 26 13.44 -6.33 13.27
N GLU A 27 14.41 -6.24 12.37
CA GLU A 27 15.00 -4.99 11.89
C GLU A 27 14.08 -4.19 10.96
N ILE A 28 13.01 -4.83 10.48
CA ILE A 28 12.03 -4.24 9.59
C ILE A 28 10.85 -3.71 10.40
N SER A 29 10.55 -2.43 10.20
CA SER A 29 9.33 -1.80 10.68
C SER A 29 8.46 -1.38 9.50
N ALA A 30 7.16 -1.68 9.59
CA ALA A 30 6.17 -1.26 8.60
C ALA A 30 5.04 -0.46 9.26
N LEU A 31 4.59 0.59 8.59
CA LEU A 31 3.39 1.35 8.94
C LEU A 31 2.33 1.13 7.87
N LEU A 32 1.19 0.56 8.26
CA LEU A 32 0.04 0.42 7.40
C LEU A 32 -0.99 1.50 7.73
N THR A 33 -1.35 2.32 6.75
CA THR A 33 -2.36 3.37 6.90
C THR A 33 -3.54 3.12 5.98
N ALA A 34 -4.75 3.15 6.53
CA ALA A 34 -5.97 3.24 5.74
C ALA A 34 -6.18 4.70 5.33
N ALA A 35 -6.27 4.97 4.02
CA ALA A 35 -6.42 6.32 3.48
C ALA A 35 -7.40 6.36 2.29
N PRO A 36 -8.03 7.50 1.99
CA PRO A 36 -8.80 7.69 0.75
C PRO A 36 -7.92 7.50 -0.48
N GLU A 37 -8.38 6.75 -1.49
CA GLU A 37 -7.58 6.37 -2.66
C GLU A 37 -6.95 7.56 -3.39
N GLU A 38 -7.72 8.64 -3.61
CA GLU A 38 -7.24 9.87 -4.25
C GLU A 38 -6.03 10.50 -3.50
N SER A 39 -6.02 10.37 -2.17
CA SER A 39 -4.92 10.88 -1.34
C SER A 39 -3.68 9.99 -1.39
N ILE A 40 -3.84 8.69 -1.67
CA ILE A 40 -2.72 7.72 -1.69
C ILE A 40 -1.76 8.07 -2.82
N VAL A 41 -2.27 8.29 -4.03
CA VAL A 41 -1.43 8.59 -5.20
C VAL A 41 -0.61 9.86 -5.00
N SER A 42 -1.26 10.93 -4.50
CA SER A 42 -0.58 12.20 -4.23
C SER A 42 0.43 12.09 -3.09
N ALA A 43 0.12 11.33 -2.05
CA ALA A 43 1.04 11.10 -0.93
C ALA A 43 2.27 10.26 -1.32
N VAL A 44 2.14 9.27 -2.21
CA VAL A 44 3.29 8.54 -2.77
C VAL A 44 4.15 9.45 -3.65
N LEU A 45 3.52 10.29 -4.49
CA LEU A 45 4.25 11.28 -5.30
C LEU A 45 5.03 12.28 -4.46
N ALA A 46 4.48 12.66 -3.31
CA ALA A 46 5.11 13.55 -2.34
C ALA A 46 6.19 12.86 -1.48
N GLY A 47 6.27 11.52 -1.50
CA GLY A 47 7.17 10.74 -0.64
C GLY A 47 6.70 10.60 0.80
N THR A 48 5.43 10.87 1.09
CA THR A 48 4.82 10.66 2.42
C THR A 48 4.55 9.17 2.69
N TYR A 49 4.25 8.41 1.63
CA TYR A 49 4.18 6.96 1.66
C TYR A 49 5.19 6.36 0.69
N ASP A 50 5.82 5.25 1.08
CA ASP A 50 6.73 4.51 0.19
C ASP A 50 5.95 3.73 -0.87
N VAL A 51 4.80 3.16 -0.49
CA VAL A 51 3.96 2.33 -1.36
C VAL A 51 2.48 2.66 -1.18
N GLY A 52 1.76 2.78 -2.29
CA GLY A 52 0.31 2.93 -2.33
C GLY A 52 -0.35 1.74 -3.05
N ILE A 53 -1.40 1.17 -2.45
CA ILE A 53 -2.23 0.14 -3.08
C ILE A 53 -3.58 0.77 -3.40
N VAL A 54 -3.88 0.84 -4.70
CA VAL A 54 -5.05 1.52 -5.25
C VAL A 54 -5.80 0.59 -6.21
N GLY A 55 -7.09 0.83 -6.43
CA GLY A 55 -7.91 0.05 -7.35
C GLY A 55 -7.51 0.26 -8.81
N ASP A 56 -7.23 1.51 -9.19
CA ASP A 56 -6.85 1.89 -10.55
C ASP A 56 -5.38 2.30 -10.65
N ALA A 57 -4.68 1.75 -11.65
CA ALA A 57 -3.27 2.05 -11.86
C ALA A 57 -3.07 3.54 -12.23
N PRO A 58 -2.33 4.32 -11.42
CA PRO A 58 -2.13 5.74 -11.70
C PRO A 58 -1.22 5.90 -12.92
N ARG A 59 -1.63 6.75 -13.86
CA ARG A 59 -0.82 7.10 -15.03
C ARG A 59 0.00 8.34 -14.72
N HIS A 60 1.12 8.17 -14.05
CA HIS A 60 2.04 9.27 -13.74
C HIS A 60 3.50 8.88 -14.04
N PRO A 61 4.28 9.69 -14.79
CA PRO A 61 5.65 9.33 -15.21
C PRO A 61 6.63 9.05 -14.06
N ARG A 62 6.35 9.61 -12.87
CA ARG A 62 7.15 9.40 -11.66
C ARG A 62 6.74 8.20 -10.81
N LEU A 63 5.67 7.49 -11.17
CA LEU A 63 5.21 6.30 -10.45
C LEU A 63 5.48 5.05 -11.27
N ALA A 64 6.07 4.06 -10.63
CA ALA A 64 6.06 2.69 -11.13
C ALA A 64 4.81 2.00 -10.58
N ALA A 65 3.93 1.53 -11.47
CA ALA A 65 2.73 0.79 -11.10
C ALA A 65 2.79 -0.63 -11.67
N SER A 66 2.50 -1.62 -10.83
CA SER A 66 2.39 -3.03 -11.21
C SER A 66 1.13 -3.65 -10.63
N THR A 67 0.36 -4.37 -11.44
CA THR A 67 -0.80 -5.11 -10.96
C THR A 67 -0.35 -6.34 -10.18
N TRP A 68 -0.85 -6.49 -8.96
CA TRP A 68 -0.43 -7.56 -8.05
C TRP A 68 -1.57 -8.56 -7.75
N ALA A 69 -2.82 -8.11 -7.75
CA ALA A 69 -4.01 -8.95 -7.59
C ALA A 69 -5.20 -8.32 -8.34
N ARG A 70 -6.17 -9.14 -8.76
CA ARG A 70 -7.44 -8.67 -9.34
C ARG A 70 -8.59 -9.06 -8.41
N ASN A 71 -9.42 -8.10 -8.03
CA ASN A 71 -10.73 -8.41 -7.43
C ASN A 71 -11.62 -9.02 -8.53
N LEU A 72 -12.04 -10.27 -8.32
CA LEU A 72 -12.94 -11.01 -9.22
C LEU A 72 -14.42 -10.82 -8.84
N SER A 73 -14.80 -9.65 -8.34
CA SER A 73 -16.20 -9.31 -8.13
C SER A 73 -16.83 -8.97 -9.49
N THR A 74 -17.34 -10.01 -10.16
CA THR A 74 -18.30 -9.91 -11.27
C THR A 74 -19.71 -9.87 -10.69
#